data_AF-A0A0B1R1R2-F1
#
_entry.id   AF-A0A0B1R1R2-F1
#
_cell.length_a   1.000
_cell.length_b   1.000
_cell.length_c   1.000
_cell.angle_alpha   90.00
_cell.angle_beta   90.00
_cell.angle_gamma   90.00
#
_symmetry.space_group_name_H-M   'P 1'
#
loop_
_entity.id
_entity.type
_entity.pdbx_description
1 polymer ?
#
loop_
_entity_poly.entity_id
_entity_poly.type
_entity_poly.pdbx_seq_one_letter_code
_entity_poly.pdbx_strand_id
1 'polypeptide(L)' 'MDIRKIKKLIELVEESGISELEISEGEESVRISRSPANAGYPVMQQAY' A
#
# COMPACT_ATOMS: atom_id res chain seq x y z
N MET A 1 -0.80 -16.20 -1.90
CA MET A 1 0.55 -15.60 -1.68
C MET A 1 1.06 -15.80 -0.25
N ASP A 2 2.35 -16.10 -0.03
CA ASP A 2 2.95 -16.31 1.31
C ASP A 2 3.49 -15.00 1.93
N ILE A 3 3.41 -14.86 3.26
CA ILE A 3 3.88 -13.68 4.01
C ILE A 3 5.36 -13.33 3.72
N ARG A 4 6.19 -14.33 3.41
CA ARG A 4 7.59 -14.10 3.01
C ARG A 4 7.71 -13.39 1.65
N LYS A 5 6.85 -13.74 0.69
CA LYS A 5 6.80 -13.07 -0.62
C LYS A 5 6.30 -11.63 -0.47
N ILE A 6 5.27 -11.43 0.35
CA ILE A 6 4.68 -10.10 0.59
C ILE A 6 5.72 -9.13 1.17
N LYS A 7 6.52 -9.55 2.17
CA LYS A 7 7.60 -8.71 2.73
C LYS A 7 8.59 -8.23 1.67
N LYS A 8 9.03 -9.14 0.80
CA LYS A 8 9.95 -8.80 -0.29
C LYS A 8 9.33 -7.83 -1.29
N LEU A 9 8.04 -7.92 -1.55
CA LEU A 9 7.35 -6.95 -2.40
C LEU A 9 7.25 -5.57 -1.76
N ILE A 10 7.03 -5.49 -0.44
CA ILE A 10 7.04 -4.21 0.29
C ILE A 10 8.42 -3.55 0.15
N GLU A 11 9.50 -4.29 0.42
CA GLU A 11 10.87 -3.79 0.24
C GLU A 11 11.12 -3.29 -1.19
N LEU A 12 10.69 -4.06 -2.20
CA LEU A 12 10.82 -3.66 -3.60
C LEU A 12 10.02 -2.40 -3.95
N VAL A 13 8.80 -2.25 -3.44
CA VAL A 13 7.97 -1.04 -3.65
C VAL A 13 8.63 0.18 -3.02
N GLU A 14 9.22 0.04 -1.82
CA GLU A 14 9.94 1.13 -1.15
C GLU A 14 11.22 1.53 -1.90
N GLU A 15 12.03 0.56 -2.32
CA GLU A 15 13.30 0.80 -3.05
C GLU A 15 13.08 1.36 -4.46
N SER A 16 12.06 0.87 -5.17
CA SER A 16 11.75 1.30 -6.53
C SER A 16 11.07 2.68 -6.59
N GLY A 17 10.60 3.20 -5.45
CA GLY A 17 9.87 4.46 -5.38
C GLY A 17 8.49 4.40 -6.05
N ILE A 18 7.97 3.20 -6.31
CA ILE A 18 6.66 3.00 -6.92
C ILE A 18 5.57 3.29 -5.88
N SER A 19 4.50 3.98 -6.29
CA SER A 19 3.40 4.32 -5.39
C SER A 19 2.47 3.14 -5.09
N GLU A 20 2.37 2.20 -6.03
CA GLU A 20 1.45 1.06 -5.94
C GLU A 20 1.90 -0.12 -6.80
N LEU A 21 1.71 -1.33 -6.28
CA LEU A 21 1.98 -2.59 -6.96
C LEU A 21 0.85 -3.58 -6.69
N GLU A 22 0.25 -4.12 -7.74
CA GLU A 22 -0.79 -5.15 -7.68
C GLU A 22 -0.30 -6.40 -8.40
N ILE A 23 -0.43 -7.56 -7.75
CA ILE A 23 -0.08 -8.86 -8.30
C ILE A 23 -1.28 -9.79 -8.12
N SER A 24 -1.63 -10.49 -9.20
CA SER A 24 -2.67 -11.50 -9.21
C SER A 24 -2.08 -12.86 -9.59
N GLU A 25 -2.39 -13.89 -8.81
CA GLU A 25 -1.97 -15.28 -9.01
C GLU A 25 -3.22 -16.17 -8.90
N GLY A 26 -3.78 -16.54 -10.05
CA GLY A 26 -5.05 -17.27 -10.11
C GLY A 26 -6.21 -16.42 -9.56
N GLU A 27 -6.84 -16.89 -8.49
CA GLU A 27 -7.95 -16.21 -7.81
C GLU A 27 -7.48 -15.30 -6.65
N GLU A 28 -6.20 -15.36 -6.28
CA GLU A 28 -5.63 -14.49 -5.24
C GLU A 28 -5.06 -13.21 -5.85
N SER A 29 -5.38 -12.05 -5.26
CA SER A 29 -4.79 -10.75 -5.61
C SER A 29 -4.23 -10.07 -4.38
N VAL A 30 -3.03 -9.49 -4.49
CA VAL A 30 -2.43 -8.66 -3.45
C VAL A 30 -2.08 -7.31 -4.03
N ARG A 31 -2.58 -6.25 -3.38
CA ARG A 31 -2.30 -4.86 -3.70
C ARG A 31 -1.51 -4.23 -2.57
N ILE A 32 -0.36 -3.65 -2.91
CA ILE A 32 0.54 -2.96 -1.99
C ILE A 32 0.60 -1.51 -2.44
N SER A 33 0.03 -0.62 -1.63
CA SER A 33 0.07 0.82 -1.87
C SER A 33 0.96 1.48 -0.83
N ARG A 34 1.84 2.38 -1.28
CA ARG A 34 2.57 3.26 -0.39
C ARG A 34 1.60 4.31 0.14
N SER A 35 1.13 4.15 1.37
CA SER A 35 0.42 5.26 2.02
C SER A 35 1.39 6.43 2.16
N PRO A 36 1.08 7.63 1.66
CA PRO A 36 1.81 8.80 2.09
C PRO A 36 1.71 8.85 3.62
N ALA A 37 2.83 9.04 4.30
CA ALA A 37 2.91 9.10 5.76
C ALA A 37 2.05 10.22 6.40
N ASN A 38 1.29 10.96 5.59
CA ASN A 38 0.32 11.97 5.96
C ASN A 38 -0.96 11.84 5.13
N ALA A 39 -1.69 10.73 5.26
CA ALA A 39 -3.14 10.77 5.09
C ALA A 39 -3.77 11.23 6.41
N GLY A 40 -3.44 12.46 6.82
CA GLY A 40 -4.21 13.16 7.83
C GLY A 40 -5.59 13.37 7.22
N TYR A 41 -6.54 12.52 7.60
CA TYR A 41 -7.95 12.76 7.30
C TYR A 41 -8.27 14.19 7.74
N PRO A 42 -8.76 15.08 6.86
CA PRO A 42 -9.27 16.36 7.33
C PRO A 42 -10.46 16.04 8.24
N VAL A 43 -10.25 16.13 9.55
CA VAL A 43 -11.34 16.17 10.51
C VAL A 43 -12.12 17.43 10.15
N MET A 44 -13.28 17.23 9.53
CA MET A 44 -14.18 18.30 9.15
C MET A 44 -14.71 18.90 10.46
N GLN A 45 -14.01 19.92 10.96
CA GLN A 45 -14.44 20.68 12.12
C GLN A 45 -14.74 22.10 11.68
N GLN A 46 -16.03 22.37 11.45
CA GLN A 46 -16.61 23.71 11.47
C GLN A 46 -18.13 23.58 11.36
N ALA A 47 -18.95 24.28 12.12
CA ALA A 47 -18.77 25.11 13.32
C ALA A 47 -20.18 25.35 13.86
N TYR A 48 -20.26 25.82 15.11
CA TYR A 48 -21.48 26.27 15.78
C TYR A 48 -22.24 27.35 14.99
#